data_AF-A0A0F8WQ56-F1
#
_entry.id   AF-A0A0F8WQ56-F1
#
_cell.length_a   1.000
_cell.length_b   1.000
_cell.length_c   1.000
_cell.angle_alpha   90.00
_cell.angle_beta   90.00
_cell.angle_gamma   90.00
#
_symmetry.space_group_name_H-M   'P 1'
#
loop_
_entity.id
_entity.type
_entity.pdbx_description
1 polymer ?
#
loop_
_entity_poly.entity_id
_entity_poly.type
_entity_poly.pdbx_seq_one_letter_code
_entity_poly.pdbx_strand_id
1 'polypeptide(L)'
;DMDNQHPDCFTHTLAIVPKLAMQWTANHEHPGENKVPKGDYQQVWKRPFEWTTMWDIDISMNLVENCANLYTMYDTMLSIPSADEWIQYSAKDRPKHKVSYDCENTPISTILQFQDTLSRLEGQFSRYFDMIVGGELRHITRRIPENILSDYLKTKPKAHGVVIDALRSRNRSKSEDTISGNTDRGVMWGEWLKLRNDLGVEAMYAARDLYRDHLWGTTYGGEKWAVICDVLIRHMEKLDTDLIFVDTVWSLQHNGGTALNKVWHIHPKLEFVLNAKFAGNIPVVSKYASEWVRLTWERRTGGRGMSPTRAS
;
A
#
# COMPACT_ATOMS: atom_id res chain seq x y z
N ASP A 1 -40.36 -17.64 7.37
CA ASP A 1 -38.98 -17.65 6.88
C ASP A 1 -38.53 -16.26 6.51
N MET A 2 -37.36 -15.90 7.03
CA MET A 2 -36.84 -14.54 7.15
C MET A 2 -36.21 -14.04 5.84
N ASP A 3 -36.84 -13.06 5.21
CA ASP A 3 -36.20 -12.17 4.23
C ASP A 3 -35.86 -10.84 4.92
N ASN A 4 -34.69 -10.80 5.56
CA ASN A 4 -34.06 -9.57 6.05
C ASN A 4 -32.85 -9.28 5.15
N GLN A 5 -33.11 -8.74 3.95
CA GLN A 5 -32.07 -8.07 3.17
C GLN A 5 -31.92 -6.66 3.72
N HIS A 6 -30.91 -6.46 4.57
CA HIS A 6 -30.41 -5.12 4.88
C HIS A 6 -29.84 -4.51 3.58
N PRO A 7 -30.27 -3.32 3.16
CA PRO A 7 -29.61 -2.61 2.07
C PRO A 7 -28.18 -2.26 2.49
N ASP A 8 -27.25 -2.52 1.59
CA ASP A 8 -25.81 -2.39 1.78
C ASP A 8 -25.41 -0.92 2.05
N CYS A 9 -25.25 -0.57 3.33
CA CYS A 9 -24.94 0.77 3.83
C CYS A 9 -23.63 1.34 3.25
N PHE A 10 -22.79 0.50 2.64
CA PHE A 10 -21.52 0.86 2.02
C PHE A 10 -21.66 1.73 0.75
N THR A 11 -22.74 1.55 -0.01
CA THR A 11 -22.87 2.25 -1.32
C THR A 11 -23.21 3.73 -1.18
N HIS A 12 -23.92 4.14 -0.12
CA HIS A 12 -24.35 5.53 0.05
C HIS A 12 -23.25 6.45 0.59
N THR A 13 -22.45 6.01 1.56
CA THR A 13 -21.37 6.83 2.13
C THR A 13 -20.25 7.07 1.11
N LEU A 14 -19.92 6.08 0.26
CA LEU A 14 -18.94 6.24 -0.82
C LEU A 14 -19.47 7.04 -2.03
N ALA A 15 -20.79 7.16 -2.23
CA ALA A 15 -21.37 7.94 -3.32
C ALA A 15 -21.45 9.45 -3.03
N ILE A 16 -21.49 9.86 -1.76
CA ILE A 16 -21.55 11.28 -1.35
C ILE A 16 -20.16 11.94 -1.37
N VAL A 17 -19.11 11.15 -1.10
CA VAL A 17 -17.73 11.64 -0.97
C VAL A 17 -17.15 12.23 -2.27
N PRO A 18 -17.35 11.64 -3.48
CA PRO A 18 -16.88 12.23 -4.73
C PRO A 18 -17.54 13.59 -5.05
N LYS A 19 -18.83 13.76 -4.72
CA LYS A 19 -19.55 15.02 -4.99
C LYS A 19 -19.05 16.18 -4.13
N LEU A 20 -18.65 15.91 -2.89
CA LEU A 20 -18.10 16.92 -1.98
C LEU A 20 -16.60 17.18 -2.23
N ALA A 21 -15.82 16.14 -2.58
CA ALA A 21 -14.41 16.27 -2.91
C ALA A 21 -14.16 17.04 -4.21
N MET A 22 -15.00 16.86 -5.24
CA MET A 22 -14.89 17.59 -6.52
C MET A 22 -15.17 19.09 -6.41
N GLN A 23 -15.98 19.54 -5.44
CA GLN A 23 -16.21 20.97 -5.21
C GLN A 23 -15.06 21.63 -4.44
N TRP A 24 -14.25 20.85 -3.72
CA TRP A 24 -13.18 21.37 -2.87
C TRP A 24 -11.83 21.49 -3.62
N THR A 25 -11.51 20.54 -4.51
CA THR A 25 -10.29 20.55 -5.32
C THR A 25 -10.23 21.67 -6.37
N ALA A 26 -11.38 22.27 -6.72
CA ALA A 26 -11.43 23.38 -7.66
C ALA A 26 -10.87 24.71 -7.12
N ASN A 27 -10.55 24.82 -5.81
CA ASN A 27 -10.31 26.11 -5.15
C ASN A 27 -9.01 26.26 -4.34
N HIS A 28 -8.09 25.28 -4.33
CA HIS A 28 -6.89 25.39 -3.48
C HIS A 28 -5.61 24.97 -4.21
N GLU A 29 -4.75 25.97 -4.47
CA GLU A 29 -3.34 25.76 -4.79
C GLU A 29 -2.58 25.25 -3.55
N HIS A 30 -1.61 24.35 -3.78
CA HIS A 30 -0.85 23.60 -2.78
C HIS A 30 -0.17 24.49 -1.71
N PRO A 31 -0.35 24.20 -0.40
CA PRO A 31 0.50 24.80 0.63
C PRO A 31 1.82 24.02 0.77
N GLY A 32 2.90 24.79 0.99
CA GLY A 32 4.29 24.36 0.86
C GLY A 32 4.82 23.35 1.87
N GLU A 33 6.00 22.85 1.51
CA GLU A 33 6.80 21.82 2.18
C GLU A 33 7.09 22.13 3.67
N ASN A 34 6.58 21.29 4.57
CA ASN A 34 7.01 21.26 5.97
C ASN A 34 8.26 20.39 6.14
N LYS A 35 9.35 21.00 6.63
CA LYS A 35 10.61 20.30 6.95
C LYS A 35 10.50 19.62 8.32
N VAL A 36 10.55 18.29 8.32
CA VAL A 36 10.64 17.47 9.54
C VAL A 36 12.11 17.29 9.96
N PRO A 37 12.47 17.32 11.27
CA PRO A 37 13.85 17.13 11.72
C PRO A 37 14.33 15.69 11.52
N LYS A 38 15.48 15.53 10.85
CA LYS A 38 16.14 14.23 10.62
C LYS A 38 16.88 13.78 11.88
N GLY A 39 16.40 12.71 12.51
CA GLY A 39 17.17 11.94 13.50
C GLY A 39 18.12 10.95 12.82
N ASP A 40 19.31 10.80 13.38
CA ASP A 40 20.47 10.06 12.83
C ASP A 40 20.23 8.55 12.59
N TYR A 41 19.70 8.21 11.42
CA TYR A 41 19.74 6.84 10.86
C TYR A 41 20.32 6.82 9.43
N GLN A 42 21.30 7.68 9.15
CA GLN A 42 22.02 7.69 7.88
C GLN A 42 23.40 7.04 8.00
N GLN A 43 23.46 5.71 8.11
CA GLN A 43 24.64 5.00 7.61
C GLN A 43 24.58 4.97 6.07
N VAL A 44 25.06 6.08 5.48
CA VAL A 44 25.92 6.15 4.28
C VAL A 44 25.60 5.18 3.13
N TRP A 45 24.50 5.41 2.42
CA TRP A 45 24.38 5.09 0.98
C TRP A 45 24.52 6.39 0.20
N LYS A 46 25.76 6.76 -0.17
CA LYS A 46 26.14 8.10 -0.65
C LYS A 46 25.63 8.52 -2.03
N ARG A 47 24.77 7.75 -2.68
CA ARG A 47 24.04 8.19 -3.88
C ARG A 47 22.58 7.80 -3.70
N PRO A 48 21.60 8.72 -3.88
CA PRO A 48 20.23 8.28 -4.12
C PRO A 48 20.33 7.31 -5.30
N PHE A 49 19.93 6.07 -5.07
CA PHE A 49 20.05 5.08 -6.12
C PHE A 49 19.14 5.53 -7.26
N GLU A 50 19.63 5.54 -8.50
CA GLU A 50 18.88 5.96 -9.69
C GLU A 50 17.48 5.31 -9.77
N TRP A 51 17.34 4.11 -9.20
CA TRP A 51 16.08 3.39 -9.17
C TRP A 51 15.01 4.00 -8.25
N THR A 52 15.35 4.64 -7.12
CA THR A 52 14.33 5.27 -6.25
C THR A 52 13.65 6.42 -6.97
N THR A 53 14.42 7.18 -7.75
CA THR A 53 13.90 8.27 -8.59
C THR A 53 13.11 7.71 -9.78
N MET A 54 13.62 6.66 -10.43
CA MET A 54 12.95 6.02 -11.56
C MET A 54 11.56 5.45 -11.20
N TRP A 55 11.42 4.90 -10.00
CA TRP A 55 10.18 4.32 -9.49
C TRP A 55 9.39 5.27 -8.58
N ASP A 56 9.87 6.49 -8.36
CA ASP A 56 9.27 7.47 -7.45
C ASP A 56 8.91 6.86 -6.07
N ILE A 57 9.89 6.19 -5.46
CA ILE A 57 9.75 5.53 -4.15
C ILE A 57 10.26 6.44 -3.03
N ASP A 58 9.38 6.78 -2.10
CA ASP A 58 9.71 7.49 -0.88
C ASP A 58 10.24 6.52 0.18
N ILE A 59 11.57 6.33 0.17
CA ILE A 59 12.25 5.53 1.18
C ILE A 59 12.24 6.17 2.58
N SER A 60 11.88 7.45 2.68
CA SER A 60 11.80 8.17 3.96
C SER A 60 10.45 8.01 4.66
N MET A 61 9.48 7.35 4.00
CA MET A 61 8.18 7.10 4.57
C MET A 61 8.26 6.34 5.91
N ASN A 62 7.69 6.93 6.95
CA ASN A 62 7.54 6.27 8.24
C ASN A 62 6.36 5.28 8.18
N LEU A 63 6.63 4.03 7.76
CA LEU A 63 5.59 3.01 7.59
C LEU A 63 4.75 2.76 8.85
N VAL A 64 5.35 2.84 10.04
CA VAL A 64 4.62 2.63 11.31
C VAL A 64 3.59 3.72 11.53
N GLU A 65 4.00 4.99 11.40
CA GLU A 65 3.09 6.12 11.57
C GLU A 65 2.03 6.16 10.47
N ASN A 66 2.39 5.89 9.22
CA ASN A 66 1.44 5.89 8.11
C ASN A 66 0.40 4.77 8.25
N CYS A 67 0.81 3.58 8.68
CA CYS A 67 -0.08 2.47 9.00
C CYS A 67 -1.05 2.87 10.13
N ALA A 68 -0.52 3.47 11.21
CA ALA A 68 -1.32 3.90 12.34
C ALA A 68 -2.30 5.04 11.97
N ASN A 69 -1.86 6.00 11.15
CA ASN A 69 -2.67 7.10 10.63
C ASN A 69 -3.86 6.55 9.84
N LEU A 70 -3.60 5.66 8.88
CA LEU A 70 -4.64 5.07 8.02
C LEU A 70 -5.76 4.44 8.86
N TYR A 71 -5.41 3.53 9.77
CA TYR A 71 -6.41 2.81 10.55
C TYR A 71 -7.09 3.67 11.61
N THR A 72 -6.39 4.60 12.24
CA THR A 72 -6.99 5.51 13.24
C THR A 72 -7.97 6.48 12.57
N MET A 73 -7.64 7.01 11.39
CA MET A 73 -8.57 7.84 10.61
C MET A 73 -9.74 7.04 10.09
N TYR A 74 -9.52 5.80 9.64
CA TYR A 74 -10.62 4.91 9.22
C TYR A 74 -11.63 4.68 10.36
N ASP A 75 -11.15 4.35 11.56
CA ASP A 75 -12.02 4.20 12.73
C ASP A 75 -12.74 5.50 13.09
N THR A 76 -12.04 6.64 13.00
CA THR A 76 -12.64 7.97 13.17
C THR A 76 -13.77 8.22 12.16
N MET A 77 -13.60 7.78 10.91
CA MET A 77 -14.61 7.89 9.85
C MET A 77 -15.84 7.02 10.11
N LEU A 78 -15.67 5.84 10.70
CA LEU A 78 -16.79 4.98 11.09
C LEU A 78 -17.61 5.58 12.23
N SER A 79 -17.01 6.45 13.06
CA SER A 79 -17.71 7.17 14.13
C SER A 79 -18.50 8.39 13.66
N ILE A 80 -18.38 8.78 12.38
CA ILE A 80 -19.11 9.94 11.85
C ILE A 80 -20.57 9.53 11.66
N PRO A 81 -21.53 10.21 12.32
CA PRO A 81 -22.92 9.91 12.10
C PRO A 81 -23.26 10.09 10.62
N SER A 82 -24.13 9.22 10.11
CA SER A 82 -24.74 9.37 8.80
C SER A 82 -25.46 10.73 8.67
N ALA A 83 -25.71 11.15 7.43
CA ALA A 83 -26.44 12.40 7.17
C ALA A 83 -27.82 12.41 7.86
N ASP A 84 -28.49 11.26 7.92
CA ASP A 84 -29.79 11.12 8.56
C ASP A 84 -29.69 11.24 10.09
N GLU A 85 -28.66 10.64 10.69
CA GLU A 85 -28.39 10.80 12.13
C GLU A 85 -28.10 12.27 12.46
N TRP A 86 -27.36 12.99 11.61
CA TRP A 86 -27.13 14.44 11.76
C TRP A 86 -28.42 15.25 11.68
N ILE A 87 -29.30 14.95 10.72
CA ILE A 87 -30.60 15.63 10.59
C ILE A 87 -31.46 15.38 11.82
N GLN A 88 -31.50 14.13 12.31
CA GLN A 88 -32.25 13.80 13.53
C GLN A 88 -31.66 14.48 14.78
N TYR A 89 -30.33 14.58 14.89
CA TYR A 89 -29.65 15.25 16.00
C TYR A 89 -29.95 16.75 16.01
N SER A 90 -29.83 17.40 14.85
CA SER A 90 -30.09 18.84 14.70
C SER A 90 -31.57 19.23 14.85
N ALA A 91 -32.49 18.29 14.59
CA ALA A 91 -33.92 18.50 14.78
C ALA A 91 -34.36 18.38 16.25
N LYS A 92 -33.70 17.55 17.07
CA LYS A 92 -34.10 17.29 18.47
C LYS A 92 -33.46 18.23 19.48
N ASP A 93 -32.24 18.67 19.24
CA ASP A 93 -31.54 19.64 20.09
C ASP A 93 -31.08 20.80 19.22
N ARG A 94 -31.79 21.94 19.26
CA ARG A 94 -31.20 23.24 18.92
C ARG A 94 -30.62 23.81 20.21
N PRO A 95 -29.33 23.62 20.52
CA PRO A 95 -28.76 24.20 21.72
C PRO A 95 -28.69 25.71 21.50
N LYS A 96 -29.14 26.50 22.49
CA LYS A 96 -28.92 27.96 22.54
C LYS A 96 -27.43 28.34 22.70
N HIS A 97 -26.53 27.35 22.77
CA HIS A 97 -25.10 27.57 22.86
C HIS A 97 -24.48 27.64 21.47
N LYS A 98 -23.81 28.76 21.18
CA LYS A 98 -22.85 28.90 20.07
C LYS A 98 -21.79 27.80 20.22
N VAL A 99 -21.99 26.68 19.53
CA VAL A 99 -20.90 25.74 19.28
C VAL A 99 -19.97 26.46 18.31
N SER A 100 -18.85 26.98 18.80
CA SER A 100 -17.79 27.44 17.91
C SER A 100 -17.22 26.20 17.23
N TYR A 101 -17.65 25.94 16.00
CA TYR A 101 -17.06 24.90 15.18
C TYR A 101 -15.64 25.34 14.84
N ASP A 102 -14.68 24.70 15.50
CA ASP A 102 -13.29 24.74 15.11
C ASP A 102 -13.16 24.09 13.73
N CYS A 103 -12.97 24.92 12.70
CA CYS A 103 -13.04 24.52 11.29
C CYS A 103 -12.00 23.47 10.90
N GLU A 104 -10.93 23.32 11.69
CA GLU A 104 -9.87 22.35 11.46
C GLU A 104 -10.27 20.90 11.83
N ASN A 105 -11.32 20.73 12.64
CA ASN A 105 -11.73 19.43 13.19
C ASN A 105 -13.07 18.91 12.61
N THR A 106 -13.37 19.31 11.38
CA THR A 106 -14.61 18.90 10.71
C THR A 106 -14.54 17.44 10.23
N PRO A 107 -15.70 16.75 10.10
CA PRO A 107 -15.78 15.48 9.37
C PRO A 107 -15.07 15.52 8.00
N ILE A 108 -15.19 16.65 7.30
CA ILE A 108 -14.65 16.84 5.96
C ILE A 108 -13.11 16.83 6.00
N SER A 109 -12.47 17.55 6.93
CA SER A 109 -11.00 17.56 7.01
C SER A 109 -10.43 16.17 7.30
N THR A 110 -11.10 15.37 8.16
CA THR A 110 -10.71 13.97 8.40
C THR A 110 -10.84 13.10 7.16
N ILE A 111 -11.96 13.21 6.42
CA ILE A 111 -12.18 12.44 5.19
C ILE A 111 -11.11 12.77 4.14
N LEU A 112 -10.83 14.06 3.93
CA LEU A 112 -9.83 14.49 2.96
C LEU A 112 -8.43 14.00 3.31
N GLN A 113 -8.03 14.05 4.58
CA GLN A 113 -6.73 13.54 5.03
C GLN A 113 -6.63 12.02 4.95
N PHE A 114 -7.73 11.30 5.20
CA PHE A 114 -7.79 9.86 4.97
C PHE A 114 -7.57 9.53 3.49
N GLN A 115 -8.26 10.23 2.60
CA GLN A 115 -8.11 10.04 1.15
C GLN A 115 -6.70 10.36 0.67
N ASP A 116 -6.11 11.46 1.13
CA ASP A 116 -4.73 11.83 0.81
C ASP A 116 -3.73 10.76 1.30
N THR A 117 -3.86 10.31 2.55
CA THR A 117 -3.00 9.27 3.12
C THR A 117 -3.16 7.95 2.36
N LEU A 118 -4.40 7.56 2.04
CA LEU A 118 -4.69 6.35 1.30
C LEU A 118 -4.11 6.40 -0.11
N SER A 119 -4.31 7.50 -0.83
CA SER A 119 -3.79 7.69 -2.20
C SER A 119 -2.26 7.69 -2.23
N ARG A 120 -1.62 8.36 -1.26
CA ARG A 120 -0.15 8.34 -1.16
C ARG A 120 0.39 6.95 -0.86
N LEU A 121 -0.27 6.19 0.03
CA LEU A 121 0.12 4.81 0.34
C LEU A 121 -0.10 3.88 -0.84
N GLU A 122 -1.24 3.97 -1.52
CA GLU A 122 -1.54 3.19 -2.72
C GLU A 122 -0.47 3.39 -3.78
N GLY A 123 -0.18 4.64 -4.15
CA GLY A 123 0.79 4.93 -5.20
C GLY A 123 2.20 4.42 -4.86
N GLN A 124 2.61 4.57 -3.60
CA GLN A 124 3.91 4.11 -3.12
C GLN A 124 4.00 2.59 -3.08
N PHE A 125 2.95 1.91 -2.59
CA PHE A 125 2.90 0.45 -2.56
C PHE A 125 2.81 -0.16 -3.95
N SER A 126 1.97 0.37 -4.83
CA SER A 126 1.84 -0.10 -6.21
C SER A 126 3.18 -0.08 -6.93
N ARG A 127 3.89 1.06 -6.92
CA ARG A 127 5.22 1.18 -7.57
C ARG A 127 6.28 0.32 -6.90
N TYR A 128 6.28 0.27 -5.56
CA TYR A 128 7.24 -0.53 -4.82
C TYR A 128 7.09 -2.03 -5.10
N PHE A 129 5.86 -2.54 -5.03
CA PHE A 129 5.58 -3.96 -5.22
C PHE A 129 5.85 -4.40 -6.65
N ASP A 130 5.50 -3.55 -7.64
CA ASP A 130 5.83 -3.79 -9.04
C ASP A 130 7.36 -3.87 -9.25
N MET A 131 8.10 -2.92 -8.66
CA MET A 131 9.56 -2.90 -8.70
C MET A 131 10.18 -4.18 -8.11
N ILE A 132 9.77 -4.60 -6.90
CA ILE A 132 10.40 -5.78 -6.27
C ILE A 132 10.07 -7.08 -7.01
N VAL A 133 8.89 -7.20 -7.61
CA VAL A 133 8.52 -8.33 -8.47
C VAL A 133 9.48 -8.43 -9.65
N GLY A 134 9.60 -7.36 -10.44
CA GLY A 134 10.55 -7.35 -11.55
C GLY A 134 11.99 -7.58 -11.15
N GLY A 135 12.37 -7.00 -10.01
CA GLY A 135 13.66 -7.21 -9.40
C GLY A 135 13.95 -8.69 -9.21
N GLU A 136 13.10 -9.43 -8.53
CA GLU A 136 13.35 -10.84 -8.19
C GLU A 136 13.24 -11.78 -9.40
N LEU A 137 12.45 -11.44 -10.42
CA LEU A 137 12.40 -12.19 -11.68
C LEU A 137 13.76 -12.28 -12.38
N ARG A 138 14.72 -11.37 -12.12
CA ARG A 138 16.08 -11.44 -12.68
C ARG A 138 16.79 -12.77 -12.44
N HIS A 139 16.39 -13.52 -11.42
CA HIS A 139 16.99 -14.79 -11.07
C HIS A 139 16.57 -15.95 -11.97
N ILE A 140 15.51 -15.78 -12.75
CA ILE A 140 14.87 -16.87 -13.49
C ILE A 140 15.81 -17.50 -14.53
N THR A 141 16.48 -16.67 -15.32
CA THR A 141 17.38 -17.08 -16.42
C THR A 141 18.68 -17.72 -15.93
N ARG A 142 19.09 -17.46 -14.68
CA ARG A 142 20.28 -18.06 -14.06
C ARG A 142 19.97 -19.38 -13.35
N ARG A 143 18.71 -19.62 -13.00
CA ARG A 143 18.31 -20.70 -12.10
C ARG A 143 17.55 -21.81 -12.81
N ILE A 144 16.84 -21.50 -13.89
CA ILE A 144 16.07 -22.48 -14.63
C ILE A 144 16.81 -22.85 -15.92
N PRO A 145 17.11 -24.13 -16.14
CA PRO A 145 17.70 -24.61 -17.39
C PRO A 145 16.91 -24.19 -18.64
N GLU A 146 17.64 -23.88 -19.71
CA GLU A 146 17.07 -23.35 -20.95
C GLU A 146 16.05 -24.28 -21.61
N ASN A 147 16.28 -25.59 -21.53
CA ASN A 147 15.33 -26.59 -22.05
C ASN A 147 13.99 -26.54 -21.29
N ILE A 148 14.02 -26.36 -19.97
CA ILE A 148 12.81 -26.23 -19.15
C ILE A 148 12.06 -24.95 -19.49
N LEU A 149 12.77 -23.81 -19.63
CA LEU A 149 12.14 -22.56 -20.04
C LEU A 149 11.54 -22.63 -21.45
N SER A 150 12.21 -23.31 -22.38
CA SER A 150 11.71 -23.50 -23.74
C SER A 150 10.44 -24.35 -23.75
N ASP A 151 10.41 -25.46 -22.99
CA ASP A 151 9.23 -26.31 -22.88
C ASP A 151 8.06 -25.59 -22.19
N TYR A 152 8.35 -24.83 -21.13
CA TYR A 152 7.38 -23.98 -20.46
C TYR A 152 6.70 -23.00 -21.44
N LEU A 153 7.49 -22.28 -22.24
CA LEU A 153 7.00 -21.27 -23.18
C LEU A 153 6.09 -21.84 -24.28
N LYS A 154 6.18 -23.12 -24.62
CA LYS A 154 5.29 -23.75 -25.63
C LYS A 154 3.82 -23.71 -25.24
N THR A 155 3.53 -23.63 -23.94
CA THR A 155 2.16 -23.68 -23.39
C THR A 155 1.66 -22.33 -22.89
N LYS A 156 2.47 -21.28 -23.02
CA LYS A 156 2.19 -19.97 -22.40
C LYS A 156 1.87 -18.89 -23.43
N PRO A 157 1.13 -17.85 -23.01
CA PRO A 157 0.92 -16.66 -23.82
C PRO A 157 2.24 -16.04 -24.31
N LYS A 158 2.16 -15.31 -25.43
CA LYS A 158 3.32 -14.64 -26.05
C LYS A 158 4.03 -13.67 -25.10
N ALA A 159 3.30 -13.03 -24.19
CA ALA A 159 3.85 -12.09 -23.20
C ALA A 159 4.93 -12.75 -22.33
N HIS A 160 4.78 -14.02 -21.94
CA HIS A 160 5.79 -14.75 -21.17
C HIS A 160 7.11 -14.87 -21.94
N GLY A 161 7.04 -15.11 -23.24
CA GLY A 161 8.21 -15.14 -24.12
C GLY A 161 8.93 -13.79 -24.14
N VAL A 162 8.18 -12.70 -24.32
CA VAL A 162 8.73 -11.33 -24.32
C VAL A 162 9.42 -11.00 -22.99
N VAL A 163 8.78 -11.34 -21.86
CA VAL A 163 9.36 -11.13 -20.53
C VAL A 163 10.66 -11.94 -20.37
N ILE A 164 10.65 -13.25 -20.68
CA ILE A 164 11.85 -14.09 -20.55
C ILE A 164 12.98 -13.59 -21.46
N ASP A 165 12.68 -13.24 -22.71
CA ASP A 165 13.70 -12.81 -23.68
C ASP A 165 14.33 -11.47 -23.28
N ALA A 166 13.53 -10.54 -22.73
CA ALA A 166 14.05 -9.31 -22.14
C ALA A 166 14.99 -9.60 -20.96
N LEU A 167 14.61 -10.51 -20.05
CA LEU A 167 15.47 -10.94 -18.95
C LEU A 167 16.76 -11.64 -19.45
N ARG A 168 16.71 -12.39 -20.57
CA ARG A 168 17.86 -13.09 -21.17
C ARG A 168 18.86 -12.15 -21.84
N SER A 169 18.37 -11.24 -22.68
CA SER A 169 19.21 -10.32 -23.47
C SER A 169 20.24 -9.59 -22.59
N ARG A 170 19.83 -9.22 -21.37
CA ARG A 170 20.66 -8.57 -20.37
C ARG A 170 21.69 -9.48 -19.71
N ASN A 171 21.35 -10.73 -19.44
CA ASN A 171 22.33 -11.67 -18.86
C ASN A 171 23.45 -12.02 -19.85
N ARG A 172 23.16 -12.06 -21.16
CA ARG A 172 24.18 -12.30 -22.20
C ARG A 172 25.11 -11.11 -22.42
N SER A 173 24.65 -9.88 -22.16
CA SER A 173 25.48 -8.67 -22.32
C SER A 173 26.52 -8.47 -21.22
N LYS A 174 26.52 -9.29 -20.18
CA LYS A 174 27.56 -9.28 -19.14
C LYS A 174 28.67 -10.25 -19.53
N SER A 175 29.83 -9.73 -19.93
CA SER A 175 31.06 -10.53 -19.93
C SER A 175 31.33 -11.05 -18.51
N GLU A 176 31.99 -12.20 -18.41
CA GLU A 176 32.22 -12.94 -17.16
C GLU A 176 32.98 -12.14 -16.06
N ASP A 177 33.52 -10.96 -16.39
CA ASP A 177 34.48 -10.22 -15.55
C ASP A 177 33.90 -9.22 -14.53
N THR A 178 32.58 -9.01 -14.45
CA THR A 178 32.00 -8.05 -13.47
C THR A 178 30.93 -8.66 -12.57
N ILE A 179 31.39 -9.45 -11.61
CA ILE A 179 30.60 -9.96 -10.48
C ILE A 179 30.41 -8.84 -9.44
N SER A 180 29.56 -7.85 -9.72
CA SER A 180 29.04 -6.96 -8.66
C SER A 180 27.51 -6.98 -8.64
N GLY A 181 26.95 -7.56 -7.57
CA GLY A 181 25.53 -7.91 -7.46
C GLY A 181 24.56 -6.74 -7.29
N ASN A 182 25.04 -5.52 -7.03
CA ASN A 182 24.19 -4.34 -6.81
C ASN A 182 23.89 -3.56 -8.10
N THR A 183 24.85 -3.49 -9.04
CA THR A 183 24.65 -2.85 -10.35
C THR A 183 23.64 -3.62 -11.21
N ASP A 184 23.44 -4.91 -10.90
CA ASP A 184 22.44 -5.78 -11.54
C ASP A 184 21.00 -5.35 -11.20
N ARG A 185 20.71 -4.95 -9.95
CA ARG A 185 19.33 -4.71 -9.53
C ARG A 185 18.71 -3.47 -10.14
N GLY A 186 19.43 -2.34 -10.10
CA GLY A 186 18.95 -1.07 -10.66
C GLY A 186 18.61 -1.17 -12.16
N VAL A 187 19.48 -1.84 -12.92
CA VAL A 187 19.25 -2.08 -14.35
C VAL A 187 18.04 -2.97 -14.58
N MET A 188 17.92 -4.07 -13.84
CA MET A 188 16.77 -4.98 -13.98
C MET A 188 15.45 -4.32 -13.60
N TRP A 189 15.46 -3.45 -12.60
CA TRP A 189 14.30 -2.62 -12.26
C TRP A 189 13.92 -1.67 -13.38
N GLY A 190 14.88 -1.03 -14.05
CA GLY A 190 14.59 -0.14 -15.17
C GLY A 190 14.05 -0.86 -16.40
N GLU A 191 14.57 -2.04 -16.68
CA GLU A 191 14.09 -2.86 -17.80
C GLU A 191 12.71 -3.46 -17.51
N TRP A 192 12.47 -3.86 -16.26
CA TRP A 192 11.14 -4.27 -15.83
C TRP A 192 10.12 -3.15 -15.98
N LEU A 193 10.46 -1.93 -15.57
CA LEU A 193 9.58 -0.77 -15.74
C LEU A 193 9.20 -0.56 -17.22
N LYS A 194 10.17 -0.70 -18.14
CA LYS A 194 9.90 -0.63 -19.58
C LYS A 194 8.93 -1.73 -20.03
N LEU A 195 9.21 -2.98 -19.68
CA LEU A 195 8.32 -4.12 -19.98
C LEU A 195 6.90 -3.89 -19.45
N ARG A 196 6.79 -3.35 -18.25
CA ARG A 196 5.52 -3.03 -17.59
C ARG A 196 4.76 -1.91 -18.30
N ASN A 197 5.46 -0.89 -18.77
CA ASN A 197 4.85 0.17 -19.58
C ASN A 197 4.39 -0.34 -20.96
N ASP A 198 5.14 -1.26 -21.57
CA ASP A 198 4.84 -1.79 -22.91
C ASP A 198 3.71 -2.83 -22.89
N LEU A 199 3.71 -3.74 -21.91
CA LEU A 199 2.80 -4.88 -21.84
C LEU A 199 1.63 -4.68 -20.87
N GLY A 200 1.70 -3.68 -19.99
CA GLY A 200 0.70 -3.49 -18.93
C GLY A 200 0.55 -4.75 -18.07
N VAL A 201 -0.70 -5.09 -17.71
CA VAL A 201 -1.04 -6.20 -16.80
C VAL A 201 -0.52 -7.56 -17.29
N GLU A 202 -0.37 -7.77 -18.60
CA GLU A 202 0.12 -9.03 -19.18
C GLU A 202 1.53 -9.39 -18.70
N ALA A 203 2.40 -8.40 -18.48
CA ALA A 203 3.71 -8.64 -17.88
C ALA A 203 3.59 -9.18 -16.45
N MET A 204 2.61 -8.71 -15.67
CA MET A 204 2.38 -9.17 -14.31
C MET A 204 1.77 -10.58 -14.29
N TYR A 205 0.89 -10.92 -15.24
CA TYR A 205 0.43 -12.29 -15.44
C TYR A 205 1.58 -13.24 -15.76
N ALA A 206 2.50 -12.81 -16.63
CA ALA A 206 3.73 -13.56 -16.90
C ALA A 206 4.57 -13.75 -15.64
N ALA A 207 4.78 -12.68 -14.85
CA ALA A 207 5.51 -12.74 -13.58
C ALA A 207 4.90 -13.77 -12.61
N ARG A 208 3.59 -13.68 -12.39
CA ARG A 208 2.83 -14.57 -11.50
C ARG A 208 3.03 -16.03 -11.89
N ASP A 209 2.80 -16.37 -13.15
CA ASP A 209 2.90 -17.75 -13.63
C ASP A 209 4.32 -18.27 -13.50
N LEU A 210 5.31 -17.44 -13.86
CA LEU A 210 6.71 -17.77 -13.71
C LEU A 210 7.02 -18.11 -12.25
N TYR A 211 6.52 -17.33 -11.28
CA TYR A 211 6.68 -17.62 -9.86
C TYR A 211 5.96 -18.87 -9.38
N ARG A 212 4.72 -19.09 -9.84
CA ARG A 212 3.85 -20.16 -9.36
C ARG A 212 4.22 -21.53 -9.89
N ASP A 213 4.65 -21.64 -11.15
CA ASP A 213 4.70 -22.91 -11.90
C ASP A 213 5.86 -23.85 -11.51
N HIS A 214 6.27 -23.84 -10.23
CA HIS A 214 7.26 -24.73 -9.61
C HIS A 214 8.61 -24.82 -10.33
N LEU A 215 8.89 -23.86 -11.21
CA LEU A 215 10.19 -23.75 -11.88
C LEU A 215 11.31 -23.41 -10.88
N TRP A 216 10.93 -22.90 -9.70
CA TRP A 216 11.84 -22.46 -8.65
C TRP A 216 12.12 -23.59 -7.64
N GLY A 217 13.37 -24.06 -7.59
CA GLY A 217 13.84 -24.95 -6.52
C GLY A 217 14.39 -24.23 -5.29
N THR A 218 14.17 -22.91 -5.13
CA THR A 218 14.92 -22.05 -4.18
C THR A 218 14.08 -20.88 -3.63
N THR A 219 14.69 -20.05 -2.76
CA THR A 219 14.09 -18.89 -2.07
C THR A 219 13.72 -17.69 -2.95
N TYR A 220 13.96 -17.72 -4.26
CA TYR A 220 13.78 -16.56 -5.15
C TYR A 220 12.44 -16.52 -5.89
N GLY A 221 11.63 -17.57 -5.79
CA GLY A 221 10.28 -17.63 -6.37
C GLY A 221 9.34 -18.47 -5.53
N GLY A 222 8.28 -19.01 -6.16
CA GLY A 222 7.25 -19.80 -5.50
C GLY A 222 6.01 -18.99 -5.11
N GLU A 223 5.08 -19.68 -4.44
CA GLU A 223 3.70 -19.19 -4.24
C GLU A 223 3.62 -17.82 -3.55
N LYS A 224 4.50 -17.53 -2.59
CA LYS A 224 4.51 -16.23 -1.92
C LYS A 224 4.71 -15.05 -2.88
N TRP A 225 5.59 -15.21 -3.88
CA TRP A 225 5.80 -14.20 -4.92
C TRP A 225 4.64 -14.16 -5.92
N ALA A 226 4.04 -15.31 -6.22
CA ALA A 226 2.85 -15.36 -7.06
C ALA A 226 1.65 -14.63 -6.42
N VAL A 227 1.44 -14.79 -5.11
CA VAL A 227 0.40 -14.08 -4.34
C VAL A 227 0.62 -12.57 -4.37
N ILE A 228 1.87 -12.11 -4.26
CA ILE A 228 2.19 -10.68 -4.44
C ILE A 228 1.76 -10.18 -5.82
N CYS A 229 2.04 -10.98 -6.87
CA CYS A 229 1.62 -10.62 -8.23
C CYS A 229 0.09 -10.62 -8.37
N ASP A 230 -0.63 -11.57 -7.77
CA ASP A 230 -2.10 -11.62 -7.80
C ASP A 230 -2.72 -10.36 -7.18
N VAL A 231 -2.18 -9.86 -6.06
CA VAL A 231 -2.65 -8.61 -5.43
C VAL A 231 -2.41 -7.41 -6.36
N LEU A 232 -1.25 -7.34 -7.02
CA LEU A 232 -0.99 -6.28 -8.00
C LEU A 232 -1.92 -6.38 -9.21
N ILE A 233 -2.15 -7.57 -9.76
CA ILE A 233 -3.06 -7.80 -10.89
C ILE A 233 -4.47 -7.30 -10.54
N ARG A 234 -5.01 -7.73 -9.39
CA ARG A 234 -6.34 -7.30 -8.96
C ARG A 234 -6.46 -5.79 -8.82
N HIS A 235 -5.44 -5.13 -8.27
CA HIS A 235 -5.39 -3.67 -8.15
C HIS A 235 -5.33 -2.97 -9.52
N MET A 236 -4.47 -3.47 -10.42
CA MET A 236 -4.34 -2.94 -11.78
C MET A 236 -5.63 -3.06 -12.59
N GLU A 237 -6.32 -4.19 -12.46
CA GLU A 237 -7.59 -4.46 -13.13
C GLU A 237 -8.79 -3.83 -12.42
N LYS A 238 -8.56 -3.07 -11.34
CA LYS A 238 -9.60 -2.39 -10.56
C LYS A 238 -10.64 -3.35 -9.96
N LEU A 239 -10.20 -4.56 -9.63
CA LEU A 239 -10.97 -5.55 -8.88
C LEU A 239 -10.94 -5.28 -7.37
N ASP A 240 -9.91 -4.60 -6.90
CA ASP A 240 -9.80 -4.12 -5.52
C ASP A 240 -9.94 -2.60 -5.47
N THR A 241 -10.52 -2.09 -4.39
CA THR A 241 -10.41 -0.66 -4.06
C THR A 241 -9.02 -0.36 -3.52
N ASP A 242 -8.59 0.91 -3.59
CA ASP A 242 -7.30 1.35 -3.04
C ASP A 242 -7.15 0.96 -1.56
N LEU A 243 -8.25 1.01 -0.79
CA LEU A 243 -8.26 0.60 0.61
C LEU A 243 -8.00 -0.91 0.77
N ILE A 244 -8.64 -1.76 -0.02
CA ILE A 244 -8.44 -3.22 0.02
C ILE A 244 -7.01 -3.56 -0.39
N PHE A 245 -6.49 -2.90 -1.44
CA PHE A 245 -5.11 -3.09 -1.89
C PHE A 245 -4.11 -2.70 -0.78
N VAL A 246 -4.24 -1.50 -0.21
CA VAL A 246 -3.34 -1.02 0.85
C VAL A 246 -3.45 -1.90 2.10
N ASP A 247 -4.65 -2.29 2.53
CA ASP A 247 -4.85 -3.19 3.68
C ASP A 247 -4.16 -4.55 3.47
N THR A 248 -4.30 -5.12 2.27
CA THR A 248 -3.70 -6.40 1.90
C THR A 248 -2.17 -6.34 1.92
N VAL A 249 -1.61 -5.27 1.35
CA VAL A 249 -0.15 -5.08 1.21
C VAL A 249 0.60 -5.18 2.53
N TRP A 250 0.05 -4.66 3.62
CA TRP A 250 0.69 -4.71 4.94
C TRP A 250 1.04 -6.12 5.41
N SER A 251 0.27 -7.11 4.98
CA SER A 251 0.40 -8.49 5.40
C SER A 251 1.26 -9.35 4.45
N LEU A 252 1.59 -8.85 3.26
CA LEU A 252 2.28 -9.64 2.24
C LEU A 252 3.66 -10.10 2.70
N GLN A 253 3.97 -11.36 2.40
CA GLN A 253 5.22 -12.02 2.75
C GLN A 253 5.91 -12.53 1.49
N HIS A 254 7.24 -12.55 1.51
CA HIS A 254 8.07 -13.36 0.63
C HIS A 254 8.80 -14.44 1.44
N ASN A 255 9.77 -15.11 0.82
CA ASN A 255 10.48 -16.21 1.46
C ASN A 255 11.40 -15.76 2.61
N GLY A 256 11.76 -14.47 2.69
CA GLY A 256 12.61 -13.90 3.73
C GLY A 256 11.88 -12.95 4.70
N GLY A 257 10.57 -13.07 4.85
CA GLY A 257 9.74 -12.24 5.74
C GLY A 257 8.78 -11.34 4.98
N THR A 258 8.41 -10.20 5.55
CA THR A 258 7.46 -9.24 4.97
C THR A 258 7.98 -8.64 3.67
N ALA A 259 7.12 -8.53 2.65
CA ALA A 259 7.46 -8.01 1.33
C ALA A 259 8.01 -6.58 1.35
N LEU A 260 7.56 -5.77 2.30
CA LEU A 260 7.99 -4.39 2.52
C LEU A 260 9.45 -4.29 3.04
N ASN A 261 10.07 -5.39 3.51
CA ASN A 261 11.44 -5.35 4.06
C ASN A 261 12.57 -5.29 3.02
N LYS A 262 12.25 -5.24 1.72
CA LYS A 262 13.29 -5.16 0.67
C LYS A 262 13.92 -3.77 0.58
N VAL A 263 13.18 -2.72 0.94
CA VAL A 263 13.63 -1.32 0.85
C VAL A 263 13.46 -0.61 2.17
N TRP A 264 12.30 -0.78 2.81
CA TRP A 264 12.09 -0.21 4.14
C TRP A 264 12.66 -1.14 5.20
N HIS A 265 13.42 -0.59 6.13
CA HIS A 265 13.76 -1.30 7.34
C HIS A 265 12.50 -1.41 8.19
N ILE A 266 11.83 -2.56 8.11
CA ILE A 266 10.61 -2.78 8.89
C ILE A 266 10.97 -2.84 10.36
N HIS A 267 10.55 -1.82 11.08
CA HIS A 267 10.65 -1.77 12.52
C HIS A 267 9.70 -2.84 13.12
N PRO A 268 10.11 -3.59 14.17
CA PRO A 268 9.22 -4.46 14.93
C PRO A 268 7.90 -3.81 15.41
N LYS A 269 7.86 -2.47 15.45
CA LYS A 269 6.66 -1.69 15.78
C LYS A 269 5.56 -1.81 14.71
N LEU A 270 5.90 -2.04 13.44
CA LEU A 270 4.89 -2.20 12.39
C LEU A 270 4.06 -3.47 12.66
N GLU A 271 4.73 -4.58 12.94
CA GLU A 271 4.06 -5.84 13.32
C GLU A 271 3.19 -5.65 14.57
N PHE A 272 3.70 -4.92 15.57
CA PHE A 272 2.93 -4.60 16.77
C PHE A 272 1.65 -3.79 16.44
N VAL A 273 1.75 -2.75 15.59
CA VAL A 273 0.60 -1.95 15.16
C VAL A 273 -0.40 -2.79 14.38
N LEU A 274 0.06 -3.65 13.47
CA LEU A 274 -0.81 -4.54 12.70
C LEU A 274 -1.53 -5.55 13.60
N ASN A 275 -0.82 -6.16 14.55
CA ASN A 275 -1.44 -7.07 15.53
C ASN A 275 -2.48 -6.36 16.39
N ALA A 276 -2.21 -5.12 16.83
CA ALA A 276 -3.17 -4.31 17.55
C ALA A 276 -4.42 -4.00 16.70
N LYS A 277 -4.25 -3.67 15.41
CA LYS A 277 -5.35 -3.47 14.45
C LYS A 277 -6.18 -4.75 14.29
N PHE A 278 -5.55 -5.91 14.09
CA PHE A 278 -6.25 -7.19 13.96
C PHE A 278 -7.04 -7.57 15.22
N ALA A 279 -6.53 -7.19 16.39
CA ALA A 279 -7.23 -7.38 17.66
C ALA A 279 -8.35 -6.33 17.92
N GLY A 280 -8.59 -5.40 16.99
CA GLY A 280 -9.55 -4.31 17.18
C GLY A 280 -9.11 -3.26 18.22
N ASN A 281 -7.84 -3.25 18.62
CA ASN A 281 -7.32 -2.37 19.66
C ASN A 281 -6.82 -1.04 19.08
N ILE A 282 -7.77 -0.26 18.54
CA ILE A 282 -7.50 1.09 18.00
C ILE A 282 -6.84 2.03 19.01
N PRO A 283 -7.14 2.01 20.33
CA PRO A 283 -6.40 2.83 21.30
C PRO A 283 -4.89 2.54 21.36
N VAL A 284 -4.46 1.32 21.02
CA VAL A 284 -3.03 1.00 20.90
C VAL A 284 -2.48 1.48 19.56
N VAL A 285 -3.23 1.31 18.47
CA VAL A 285 -2.84 1.79 17.13
C VAL A 285 -2.63 3.31 17.15
N SER A 286 -3.54 4.08 17.76
CA SER A 286 -3.53 5.54 17.75
C SER A 286 -2.31 6.15 18.47
N LYS A 287 -1.66 5.41 19.37
CA LYS A 287 -0.40 5.84 20.02
C LYS A 287 0.78 5.94 19.05
N TYR A 288 0.69 5.29 17.91
CA TYR A 288 1.70 5.32 16.85
C TYR A 288 1.29 6.24 15.70
N ALA A 289 0.08 6.78 15.71
CA ALA A 289 -0.37 7.75 14.74
C ALA A 289 0.29 9.11 15.00
N SER A 290 0.28 9.97 13.98
CA SER A 290 0.66 11.37 14.13
C SER A 290 -0.21 12.03 15.20
N GLU A 291 0.36 13.03 15.86
CA GLU A 291 -0.31 13.72 16.96
C GLU A 291 -1.70 14.24 16.57
N TRP A 292 -1.82 14.83 15.38
CA TRP A 292 -3.07 15.34 14.86
C TRP A 292 -4.13 14.23 14.69
N VAL A 293 -3.76 13.09 14.11
CA VAL A 293 -4.69 11.96 13.89
C VAL A 293 -5.16 11.41 15.23
N ARG A 294 -4.23 11.20 16.17
CA ARG A 294 -4.52 10.70 17.52
C ARG A 294 -5.48 11.63 18.27
N LEU A 295 -5.19 12.93 18.32
CA LEU A 295 -6.04 13.92 19.02
C LEU A 295 -7.43 14.03 18.38
N THR A 296 -7.52 13.93 17.06
CA THR A 296 -8.80 13.93 16.34
C THR A 296 -9.65 12.71 16.72
N TRP A 297 -9.03 11.53 16.76
CA TRP A 297 -9.69 10.31 17.19
C TRP A 297 -10.12 10.35 18.67
N GLU A 298 -9.25 10.80 19.58
CA GLU A 298 -9.55 10.92 21.02
C GLU A 298 -10.74 11.84 21.29
N ARG A 299 -10.80 12.99 20.62
CA ARG A 299 -11.91 13.95 20.75
C ARG A 299 -13.24 13.34 20.31
N ARG A 300 -13.25 12.58 19.21
CA ARG A 300 -14.49 11.97 18.69
C ARG A 300 -15.00 10.81 19.51
N THR A 301 -14.08 9.94 19.93
CA THR A 301 -14.42 8.78 20.74
C THR A 301 -14.67 9.15 22.20
N GLY A 302 -14.51 10.42 22.58
CA GLY A 302 -14.71 10.94 23.93
C GLY A 302 -13.74 10.33 24.93
N GLY A 303 -12.55 9.93 24.48
CA GLY A 303 -11.58 9.18 25.28
C GLY A 303 -12.08 7.82 25.78
N ARG A 304 -13.23 7.32 25.30
CA ARG A 304 -13.84 6.06 25.78
C ARG A 304 -12.95 4.84 25.55
N GLY A 305 -11.98 4.93 24.65
CA GLY A 305 -10.96 3.90 24.42
C GLY A 305 -9.88 3.79 25.50
N MET A 306 -9.85 4.68 26.50
CA MET A 306 -8.89 4.62 27.62
C MET A 306 -9.48 4.13 28.94
N SER A 307 -10.77 3.79 29.01
CA SER A 307 -11.26 3.05 30.18
C SER A 307 -10.71 1.63 30.11
N PRO A 308 -9.82 1.21 31.04
CA PRO A 308 -9.49 -0.20 31.16
C PRO A 308 -10.81 -0.91 31.40
N THR A 309 -11.09 -1.96 30.63
CA THR A 309 -12.14 -2.93 30.86
C THR A 309 -12.50 -2.98 32.34
N ARG A 310 -13.73 -2.54 32.68
CA ARG A 310 -14.37 -2.98 33.92
C ARG A 310 -14.38 -4.49 33.82
N ALA A 311 -13.50 -5.13 34.60
CA ALA A 311 -13.56 -6.56 34.84
C ALA A 311 -14.98 -6.87 35.34
N SER A 312 -15.73 -7.59 34.51
CA SER A 312 -16.93 -8.33 34.91
C SER A 312 -16.53 -9.76 35.19
#